data_AF-A0ABD0R6F8-F1
#
_entry.id   AF-A0ABD0R6F8-F1
#
_cell.length_a   1.000
_cell.length_b   1.000
_cell.length_c   1.000
_cell.angle_alpha   90.00
_cell.angle_beta   90.00
_cell.angle_gamma   90.00
#
_symmetry.space_group_name_H-M   'P 1'
#
loop_
_entity.id
_entity.type
_entity.pdbx_description
1 polymer ?
#
loop_
_entity_poly.entity_id
_entity_poly.type
_entity_poly.pdbx_seq_one_letter_code
_entity_poly.pdbx_strand_id
1 'polypeptide(L)'
;QNLPDNPERFDSCVCVLGKEGFSSGRFYFEVQVKGKTEWDLGVARESINRKGKITLSPSDGYWIVALRNGYEYTACAGPTVSLSLRLRPQRVGVFVDYEEGL
;
A
#
# COMPACT_ATOMS: atom_id res chain seq x y z
N GLN A 1 20.69 8.43 -2.89
CA GLN A 1 20.52 9.74 -3.56
C GLN A 1 20.33 10.77 -2.46
N ASN A 2 20.92 11.96 -2.61
CA ASN A 2 20.65 13.09 -1.71
C ASN A 2 19.51 13.91 -2.32
N LEU A 3 18.29 13.69 -1.83
CA LEU A 3 17.09 14.39 -2.30
C LEU A 3 16.58 15.35 -1.20
N PRO A 4 15.92 16.48 -1.56
CA PRO A 4 15.38 17.41 -0.57
C PRO A 4 14.31 16.77 0.32
N ASP A 5 14.32 17.11 1.60
CA ASP A 5 13.28 16.73 2.56
C ASP A 5 12.11 17.71 2.49
N ASN A 6 11.15 17.41 1.60
CA ASN A 6 9.90 18.16 1.44
C ASN A 6 8.74 17.47 2.18
N PRO A 7 7.65 18.18 2.47
CA PRO A 7 6.48 17.61 3.19
C PRO A 7 5.89 16.36 2.52
N GLU A 8 6.05 16.21 1.20
CA GLU A 8 5.51 15.08 0.43
C GLU A 8 6.36 13.81 0.53
N ARG A 9 7.62 13.91 0.99
CA ARG A 9 8.52 12.76 1.11
C ARG A 9 8.28 12.01 2.42
N PHE A 10 8.29 10.67 2.32
CA PHE A 10 8.43 9.79 3.48
C PHE A 10 9.89 9.80 3.98
N ASP A 11 10.10 10.08 5.26
CA ASP A 11 11.44 10.20 5.86
C ASP A 11 11.93 8.90 6.51
N SER A 12 11.01 8.09 7.04
CA SER A 12 11.27 6.92 7.87
C SER A 12 10.92 5.59 7.20
N CYS A 13 10.09 5.64 6.15
CA CYS A 13 9.55 4.47 5.46
C CYS A 13 9.89 4.53 3.96
N VAL A 14 10.20 3.37 3.38
CA VAL A 14 10.48 3.24 1.93
C VAL A 14 9.17 3.20 1.15
N CYS A 15 8.49 4.34 1.10
CA CYS A 15 7.18 4.50 0.47
C CYS A 15 7.20 5.60 -0.59
N VAL A 16 6.39 5.40 -1.63
CA VAL A 16 6.09 6.40 -2.66
C VAL A 16 4.61 6.34 -2.97
N LEU A 17 4.02 7.48 -3.32
CA LEU A 17 2.62 7.57 -3.73
C LEU A 17 2.51 7.72 -5.25
N GLY A 18 1.37 7.29 -5.78
CA GLY A 18 0.96 7.67 -7.14
C GLY A 18 0.82 9.19 -7.25
N LYS A 19 0.97 9.70 -8.47
CA LYS A 19 0.86 11.15 -8.74
C LYS A 19 -0.56 11.67 -8.56
N GLU A 20 -1.54 10.90 -9.00
CA GLU A 20 -2.95 11.30 -9.03
C GLU A 20 -3.70 10.57 -7.92
N GLY A 21 -4.44 11.35 -7.13
CA GLY A 21 -5.43 10.84 -6.19
C GLY A 21 -6.80 10.73 -6.84
N PHE A 22 -7.76 10.23 -6.08
CA PHE A 22 -9.15 10.13 -6.48
C PHE A 22 -10.08 10.41 -5.30
N SER A 23 -11.28 10.91 -5.61
CA SER A 23 -12.30 11.27 -4.61
C SER A 23 -13.71 10.80 -4.98
N SER A 24 -13.84 10.06 -6.08
CA SER A 24 -15.08 9.45 -6.58
C SER A 24 -14.76 8.48 -7.72
N GLY A 25 -15.62 7.49 -7.96
CA GLY A 25 -15.53 6.53 -9.03
C GLY A 25 -14.76 5.26 -8.67
N ARG A 26 -14.47 4.49 -9.72
CA ARG A 26 -13.78 3.19 -9.63
C ARG A 26 -12.43 3.26 -10.31
N PHE A 27 -11.40 2.77 -9.62
CA PHE A 27 -10.03 2.79 -10.09
C PHE A 27 -9.43 1.41 -10.06
N TYR A 28 -8.62 1.11 -11.07
CA TYR A 28 -7.88 -0.13 -11.15
C TYR A 28 -6.46 0.16 -11.63
N PHE A 29 -5.49 -0.48 -10.99
CA PHE A 29 -4.13 -0.55 -11.51
C PHE A 29 -3.50 -1.89 -11.16
N GLU A 30 -2.50 -2.28 -11.93
CA GLU A 30 -1.73 -3.50 -11.69
C GLU A 30 -0.26 -3.18 -11.44
N VAL A 31 0.36 -3.93 -10.53
CA VAL A 31 1.79 -3.84 -10.25
C VAL A 31 2.45 -5.20 -10.47
N GLN A 32 3.49 -5.21 -11.29
CA GLN A 32 4.32 -6.38 -11.53
C GLN A 32 5.22 -6.64 -10.31
N VAL A 33 5.00 -7.75 -9.62
CA VAL A 33 5.74 -8.16 -8.40
C VAL A 33 6.59 -9.42 -8.60
N LYS A 34 6.66 -9.94 -9.82
CA LYS A 34 7.47 -11.12 -10.19
C LYS A 34 8.88 -11.05 -9.61
N GLY A 35 9.26 -12.10 -8.89
CA GLY A 35 10.58 -12.27 -8.29
C GLY A 35 10.82 -11.47 -6.99
N LYS A 36 9.92 -10.55 -6.59
CA LYS A 36 10.09 -9.73 -5.38
C LYS A 36 9.75 -10.53 -4.12
N THR A 37 10.62 -10.49 -3.12
CA THR A 37 10.43 -11.19 -1.83
C THR A 37 9.77 -10.32 -0.77
N GLU A 38 9.77 -9.01 -0.97
CA GLU A 38 9.16 -8.03 -0.07
C GLU A 38 8.54 -6.90 -0.89
N TRP A 39 7.34 -6.49 -0.50
CA TRP A 39 6.66 -5.32 -1.02
C TRP A 39 5.43 -5.00 -0.18
N ASP A 40 5.01 -3.74 -0.27
CA ASP A 40 3.74 -3.23 0.24
C ASP A 40 2.99 -2.61 -0.92
N LEU A 41 1.70 -2.91 -1.07
CA LEU A 41 0.89 -2.40 -2.16
C LEU A 41 -0.53 -2.10 -1.71
N GLY A 42 -1.07 -0.98 -2.19
CA GLY A 42 -2.46 -0.63 -1.99
C GLY A 42 -2.69 0.86 -2.18
N VAL A 43 -3.58 1.43 -1.36
CA VAL A 43 -3.95 2.85 -1.43
C VAL A 43 -3.85 3.50 -0.05
N ALA A 44 -3.72 4.82 -0.06
CA ALA A 44 -3.69 5.62 1.15
C ALA A 44 -4.53 6.90 0.97
N ARG A 45 -5.04 7.44 2.08
CA ARG A 45 -5.63 8.78 2.09
C ARG A 45 -4.57 9.82 1.73
N GLU A 46 -4.95 10.92 1.11
CA GLU A 46 -4.01 12.02 0.83
C GLU A 46 -3.44 12.63 2.12
N SER A 47 -4.27 12.70 3.16
CA SER A 47 -3.99 13.35 4.45
C SER A 47 -3.13 12.54 5.43
N ILE A 48 -2.57 11.41 5.00
CA ILE A 48 -1.71 10.58 5.85
C ILE A 48 -0.50 11.35 6.37
N ASN A 49 -0.03 10.97 7.57
CA ASN A 49 1.26 11.41 8.05
C ASN A 49 2.38 10.72 7.25
N ARG A 50 3.35 11.51 6.79
CA ARG A 50 4.51 11.05 6.00
C ARG A 50 5.83 11.12 6.77
N LYS A 51 5.80 11.59 8.03
CA LYS A 51 7.01 11.85 8.83
C LYS A 51 7.07 10.98 10.09
N GLY A 52 8.25 10.51 10.46
CA GLY A 52 8.43 9.67 11.65
C GLY A 52 7.70 8.34 11.54
N LYS A 53 7.33 7.72 12.67
CA LYS A 53 6.79 6.35 12.67
C LYS A 53 5.42 6.28 11.99
N ILE A 54 5.25 5.35 11.05
CA ILE A 54 4.00 5.07 10.33
C ILE A 54 3.47 3.70 10.74
N THR A 55 2.16 3.62 10.97
CA THR A 55 1.43 2.38 11.18
C THR A 55 0.54 2.14 9.96
N LEU A 56 0.70 0.98 9.32
CA LEU A 56 -0.16 0.59 8.19
C LEU A 56 -1.47 0.04 8.75
N SER A 57 -2.50 0.89 8.79
CA SER A 57 -3.83 0.49 9.22
C SER A 57 -4.92 1.33 8.54
N PRO A 58 -6.16 0.83 8.42
CA PRO A 58 -7.26 1.64 7.87
C PRO A 58 -7.57 2.86 8.72
N SER A 59 -7.42 2.77 10.05
CA SER A 59 -7.60 3.91 10.96
C SER A 59 -6.57 5.02 10.74
N ASP A 60 -5.37 4.68 10.30
CA ASP A 60 -4.33 5.64 9.91
C ASP A 60 -4.40 6.04 8.43
N GLY A 61 -5.43 5.59 7.71
CA GLY A 61 -5.68 5.95 6.32
C GLY A 61 -4.96 5.10 5.28
N TYR A 62 -4.56 3.87 5.61
CA TYR A 62 -3.85 2.94 4.73
C TYR A 62 -4.66 1.65 4.50
N TRP A 63 -4.80 1.24 3.24
CA TRP A 63 -5.36 -0.06 2.85
C TRP A 63 -4.32 -0.81 2.04
N ILE A 64 -3.53 -1.64 2.72
CA ILE A 64 -2.30 -2.22 2.19
C ILE A 64 -2.30 -3.74 2.34
N VAL A 65 -1.83 -4.42 1.31
CA VAL A 65 -1.38 -5.80 1.34
C VAL A 65 0.14 -5.86 1.27
N ALA A 66 0.73 -6.78 2.03
CA ALA A 66 2.16 -6.90 2.17
C ALA A 66 2.62 -8.32 1.85
N LEU A 67 3.83 -8.42 1.30
CA LEU A 67 4.62 -9.66 1.27
C LEU A 67 5.87 -9.47 2.14
N ARG A 68 6.16 -10.44 3.00
CA ARG A 68 7.40 -10.56 3.75
C ARG A 68 8.00 -11.95 3.59
N ASN A 69 9.32 -12.06 3.76
CA ASN A 69 10.08 -13.31 3.71
C ASN A 69 9.88 -14.15 2.42
N GLY A 70 9.31 -13.56 1.35
CA GLY A 70 9.03 -14.22 0.08
C GLY A 70 7.77 -15.11 0.05
N TYR A 71 7.12 -15.39 1.18
CA TYR A 71 5.95 -16.27 1.25
C TYR A 71 4.87 -15.83 2.26
N GLU A 72 5.12 -14.83 3.10
CA GLU A 72 4.16 -14.36 4.11
C GLU A 72 3.35 -13.20 3.54
N TYR A 73 2.11 -13.50 3.13
CA TYR A 73 1.18 -12.49 2.63
C TYR A 73 0.26 -12.04 3.74
N THR A 74 0.09 -10.73 3.89
CA THR A 74 -0.79 -10.17 4.91
C THR A 74 -1.61 -9.00 4.40
N ALA A 75 -2.77 -8.79 5.01
CA ALA A 75 -3.55 -7.56 4.89
C ALA A 75 -3.40 -6.75 6.19
N CYS A 76 -3.06 -5.47 6.05
CA CYS A 76 -2.92 -4.53 7.16
C CYS A 76 -4.29 -3.97 7.57
N ALA A 77 -5.10 -4.75 8.27
CA ALA A 77 -6.50 -4.42 8.61
C ALA A 77 -6.69 -3.82 10.02
N GLY A 78 -5.64 -3.26 10.62
CA GLY A 78 -5.55 -2.99 12.06
C GLY A 78 -4.74 -4.12 12.69
N PRO A 79 -5.36 -5.15 13.30
CA PRO A 79 -4.70 -6.44 13.45
C PRO A 79 -4.37 -7.01 12.06
N THR A 80 -3.13 -7.42 11.87
CA THR A 80 -2.69 -8.03 10.61
C THR A 80 -3.43 -9.35 10.36
N VAL A 81 -3.95 -9.53 9.15
CA VAL A 81 -4.61 -10.77 8.72
C VAL A 81 -3.71 -11.53 7.76
N SER A 82 -3.38 -12.78 8.08
CA SER A 82 -2.59 -13.65 7.19
C SER A 82 -3.42 -14.14 6.00
N LEU A 83 -2.87 -14.01 4.81
CA LEU A 83 -3.49 -14.41 3.55
C LEU A 83 -2.86 -15.71 3.05
N SER A 84 -3.68 -16.74 2.83
CA SER A 84 -3.24 -18.02 2.28
C SER A 84 -3.44 -18.05 0.77
N LEU A 85 -2.35 -17.94 0.01
CA LEU A 85 -2.37 -17.99 -1.45
C LEU A 85 -1.86 -19.34 -1.95
N ARG A 86 -2.57 -19.96 -2.89
CA ARG A 86 -2.16 -21.24 -3.50
C ARG A 86 -0.92 -21.10 -4.40
N LEU A 87 -0.78 -19.94 -5.03
CA LEU A 87 0.29 -19.64 -5.97
C LEU A 87 0.87 -18.26 -5.65
N ARG A 88 2.19 -18.11 -5.86
CA ARG A 88 2.87 -16.83 -5.71
C ARG A 88 2.47 -15.87 -6.84
N PRO A 89 1.81 -14.73 -6.54
CA PRO A 89 1.40 -13.78 -7.54
C PRO A 89 2.62 -13.21 -8.26
N GLN A 90 2.51 -13.10 -9.58
CA GLN A 90 3.50 -12.40 -10.41
C GLN A 90 3.10 -10.94 -10.65
N ARG A 91 1.82 -10.65 -10.48
CA ARG A 91 1.18 -9.35 -10.61
C ARG A 91 0.08 -9.24 -9.56
N VAL A 92 -0.12 -8.06 -9.00
CA VAL A 92 -1.20 -7.77 -8.07
C VAL A 92 -2.03 -6.62 -8.66
N GLY A 93 -3.33 -6.85 -8.79
CA GLY A 93 -4.30 -5.82 -9.14
C GLY A 93 -4.82 -5.16 -7.88
N VAL A 94 -4.90 -3.83 -7.89
CA VAL A 94 -5.56 -3.04 -6.85
C VAL A 94 -6.79 -2.40 -7.47
N PHE A 95 -7.95 -2.73 -6.92
CA PHE A 95 -9.23 -2.20 -7.33
C PHE A 95 -9.84 -1.40 -6.18
N VAL A 96 -10.34 -0.20 -6.48
CA VAL A 96 -11.04 0.65 -5.53
C VAL A 96 -12.39 1.02 -6.12
N ASP A 97 -13.43 0.86 -5.32
CA ASP A 97 -14.76 1.38 -5.55
C ASP A 97 -15.03 2.41 -4.46
N TYR A 98 -14.99 3.71 -4.81
CA TYR A 98 -15.02 4.78 -3.81
C TYR A 98 -16.41 4.95 -3.21
N GLU A 99 -17.46 4.81 -4.02
CA GLU A 99 -18.85 4.96 -3.60
C GLU A 99 -19.32 3.81 -2.72
N GLU A 100 -18.89 2.58 -3.01
CA GLU A 100 -19.24 1.39 -2.21
C GLU A 100 -18.32 1.20 -0.98
N GLY A 101 -17.28 2.03 -0.83
CA GLY A 101 -16.29 1.96 0.24
C GLY A 101 -16.67 2.67 1.54
N LEU A 102 -17.96 3.04 1.70
CA LEU A 102 -18.53 3.72 2.89
C LEU A 102 -18.78 2.77 4.07
#